data_AF-A0A852KXN8-F1
#
_entry.id   AF-A0A852KXN8-F1
#
_cell.length_a   1.000
_cell.length_b   1.000
_cell.length_c   1.000
_cell.angle_alpha   90.00
_cell.angle_beta   90.00
_cell.angle_gamma   90.00
#
_symmetry.space_group_name_H-M   'P 1'
#
loop_
_entity.id
_entity.type
_entity.pdbx_description
1 polymer ?
#
loop_
_entity_poly.entity_id
_entity_poly.type
_entity_poly.pdbx_seq_one_letter_code
_entity_poly.pdbx_strand_id
1 'polypeptide(L)' 'LFNGRKVTVNFLVDDLNFYLEIDKFSRLADAAEALAARNMRSEKRVAFLRKKVAIISKLFLNSDIPPKLRVRSQDPP' A
#
# COMPACT_ATOMS: atom_id res chain seq x y z
N LEU A 1 1.62 37.71 -32.61
CA LEU A 1 1.50 36.79 -33.77
C LEU A 1 2.55 35.71 -33.58
N PHE A 2 2.18 34.43 -33.49
CA PHE A 2 3.16 33.34 -33.55
C PHE A 2 3.04 32.73 -34.95
N ASN A 3 4.14 32.66 -35.71
CA ASN A 3 4.11 32.24 -37.11
C ASN A 3 3.07 32.99 -37.99
N GLY A 4 2.90 34.31 -37.79
CA GLY A 4 1.98 35.12 -38.59
C GLY A 4 0.48 34.89 -38.29
N ARG A 5 0.11 34.03 -37.34
CA ARG A 5 -1.28 33.87 -36.87
C ARG A 5 -1.52 34.63 -35.56
N LYS A 6 -2.70 35.26 -35.44
CA LYS A 6 -3.14 35.95 -34.23
C LYS A 6 -3.62 34.89 -33.23
N VAL A 7 -2.74 34.52 -32.31
CA VAL A 7 -3.07 33.57 -31.24
C VAL A 7 -3.61 34.37 -30.07
N THR A 8 -4.84 34.07 -29.66
CA THR A 8 -5.50 34.72 -28.51
C THR A 8 -4.95 34.11 -27.23
N VAL A 9 -4.36 34.94 -26.37
CA VAL A 9 -3.59 34.54 -25.17
C VAL A 9 -4.41 33.65 -24.22
N ASN A 10 -5.73 33.83 -24.11
CA ASN A 10 -6.59 33.01 -23.24
C ASN A 10 -6.55 31.52 -23.58
N PHE A 11 -6.67 31.13 -24.85
CA PHE A 11 -6.70 29.71 -25.24
C PHE A 11 -5.40 28.98 -24.88
N LEU A 12 -4.24 29.64 -25.02
CA LEU A 12 -2.95 29.04 -24.64
C LEU A 12 -2.78 28.89 -23.13
N VAL A 13 -3.31 29.84 -22.34
CA VAL A 13 -3.28 29.77 -20.88
C VAL A 13 -4.17 28.63 -20.39
N ASP A 14 -5.35 28.47 -20.99
CA ASP A 14 -6.29 27.39 -20.66
C ASP A 14 -5.70 26.01 -21.00
N ASP A 15 -5.11 25.85 -22.19
CA ASP A 15 -4.48 24.60 -22.62
C ASP A 15 -3.26 24.23 -21.75
N LEU A 16 -2.44 25.22 -21.39
CA LEU A 16 -1.28 25.00 -20.53
C LEU A 16 -1.70 24.63 -19.10
N ASN A 17 -2.70 25.32 -18.54
CA ASN A 17 -3.23 25.01 -17.22
C ASN A 17 -3.82 23.61 -17.19
N PHE A 18 -4.61 23.24 -18.20
CA PHE A 18 -5.15 21.90 -18.34
C PHE A 18 -4.05 20.84 -18.39
N TYR A 19 -3.01 21.05 -19.19
CA TYR A 19 -1.87 20.13 -19.26
C TYR A 19 -1.19 19.95 -17.90
N LEU A 20 -0.97 21.03 -17.15
CA LEU A 20 -0.36 20.97 -15.82
C LEU A 20 -1.24 20.24 -14.80
N GLU A 21 -2.56 20.41 -14.87
CA GLU A 21 -3.50 19.66 -14.04
C GLU A 21 -3.47 18.16 -14.36
N ILE A 22 -3.40 17.79 -15.64
CA ILE A 22 -3.29 16.40 -16.08
C ILE A 22 -1.95 15.79 -15.65
N ASP A 23 -0.83 16.52 -15.74
CA ASP A 23 0.48 16.05 -15.24
C ASP A 23 0.41 15.79 -13.73
N LYS A 24 -0.15 16.74 -12.96
CA LYS A 24 -0.34 16.59 -11.52
C LYS A 24 -1.23 15.39 -11.18
N PHE A 25 -2.34 15.21 -11.91
CA PHE A 25 -3.24 14.07 -11.72
C PHE A 25 -2.53 12.75 -12.02
N SER A 26 -1.80 12.67 -13.13
CA SER A 26 -1.03 11.47 -13.53
C SER A 26 -0.07 11.05 -12.42
N ARG A 27 0.70 12.00 -11.87
CA ARG A 27 1.64 11.72 -10.77
C ARG A 27 0.94 11.24 -9.49
N LEU A 28 -0.26 11.75 -9.19
CA LEU A 28 -1.05 11.29 -8.06
C LEU A 28 -1.60 9.87 -8.29
N ALA A 29 -2.03 9.56 -9.52
CA ALA A 29 -2.48 8.23 -9.89
C ALA A 29 -1.36 7.19 -9.74
N ASP A 30 -0.16 7.48 -10.25
CA ASP A 30 1.01 6.61 -10.10
C ASP A 30 1.37 6.35 -8.62
N ALA A 31 1.32 7.39 -7.79
CA ALA A 31 1.57 7.28 -6.36
C ALA A 31 0.52 6.42 -5.65
N ALA A 32 -0.76 6.56 -6.04
CA ALA A 32 -1.85 5.76 -5.51
C ALA A 32 -1.70 4.27 -5.89
N GLU A 33 -1.32 3.97 -7.13
CA GLU A 33 -1.04 2.60 -7.58
C GLU A 33 0.13 1.98 -6.82
N ALA A 34 1.24 2.70 -6.68
CA ALA A 34 2.41 2.23 -5.92
C ALA A 34 2.06 1.95 -4.45
N LEU A 35 1.24 2.80 -3.83
CA LEU A 35 0.74 2.59 -2.47
C LEU A 35 -0.16 1.36 -2.37
N ALA A 36 -1.09 1.17 -3.32
CA ALA A 36 -1.96 0.01 -3.39
C ALA A 36 -1.15 -1.30 -3.51
N ALA A 37 -0.17 -1.34 -4.41
CA ALA A 37 0.73 -2.49 -4.57
C ALA A 37 1.50 -2.82 -3.28
N ARG A 38 2.00 -1.79 -2.57
CA ARG A 38 2.66 -1.97 -1.27
C ARG A 38 1.71 -2.51 -0.21
N ASN A 39 0.48 -2.00 -0.16
CA ASN A 39 -0.55 -2.46 0.77
C ASN A 39 -0.91 -3.93 0.53
N MET A 40 -1.12 -4.33 -0.73
CA MET A 40 -1.34 -5.75 -1.09
C MET A 40 -0.19 -6.65 -0.64
N ARG A 41 1.06 -6.21 -0.81
CA ARG A 41 2.23 -6.95 -0.31
C ARG A 41 2.20 -7.08 1.22
N SER A 42 1.77 -6.03 1.91
CA SER A 42 1.64 -6.01 3.37
C SER A 42 0.55 -6.98 3.84
N GLU A 43 -0.60 -7.03 3.19
CA GLU A 43 -1.69 -7.96 3.49
C GLU A 43 -1.28 -9.41 3.28
N LYS A 44 -0.58 -9.72 2.17
CA LYS A 44 -0.02 -11.06 1.93
C LYS A 44 0.93 -11.49 3.05
N ARG A 45 1.79 -10.57 3.53
CA ARG A 45 2.70 -10.84 4.66
C ARG A 45 1.93 -11.05 5.96
N VAL A 46 0.91 -10.23 6.24
CA VAL A 46 0.05 -10.37 7.43
C VAL A 46 -0.68 -11.70 7.42
N ALA A 47 -1.29 -12.09 6.29
CA ALA A 47 -1.96 -13.38 6.14
C ALA A 47 -1.00 -14.56 6.35
N PHE A 48 0.22 -14.47 5.80
CA PHE A 48 1.26 -15.48 6.01
C PHE A 48 1.68 -15.59 7.49
N LEU A 49 1.88 -14.47 8.17
CA LEU A 49 2.21 -14.45 9.61
C LEU A 49 1.05 -15.00 10.44
N ARG A 50 -0.20 -14.64 10.13
CA ARG A 50 -1.39 -15.23 10.79
C ARG A 50 -1.44 -16.75 10.63
N LYS A 51 -1.14 -17.27 9.44
CA LYS A 51 -1.06 -18.72 9.20
C LYS A 51 0.03 -19.38 10.05
N LYS A 52 1.21 -18.76 10.15
CA LYS A 52 2.30 -19.25 11.01
C LYS A 52 1.90 -19.25 12.49
N VAL A 53 1.30 -18.17 12.97
CA VAL A 53 0.79 -18.08 14.35
C VAL A 53 -0.23 -19.18 14.63
N ALA A 54 -1.20 -19.40 13.74
CA ALA A 54 -2.19 -20.46 13.91
C ALA A 54 -1.56 -21.86 14.02
N ILE A 55 -0.56 -22.16 13.17
CA ILE A 55 0.17 -23.44 13.22
C ILE A 55 0.92 -23.57 14.55
N ILE A 56 1.65 -22.53 14.97
CA ILE A 56 2.38 -22.54 16.23
C ILE A 56 1.43 -22.75 17.41
N SER A 57 0.32 -22.01 17.43
CA SER A 57 -0.70 -22.15 18.46
C SER A 57 -1.26 -23.56 18.51
N LYS A 58 -1.58 -24.16 17.36
CA LYS A 58 -2.11 -25.53 17.32
C LYS A 58 -1.09 -26.59 17.77
N LEU A 59 0.15 -26.50 17.30
CA LEU A 59 1.15 -27.57 17.51
C LEU A 59 1.88 -27.46 18.85
N PHE A 60 1.99 -26.27 19.42
CA PHE A 60 2.86 -26.05 20.57
C PHE A 60 2.14 -25.48 21.79
N LEU A 61 1.18 -24.56 21.59
CA LEU A 61 0.50 -23.89 22.70
C LEU A 61 -0.76 -24.66 23.15
N ASN A 62 -1.58 -25.09 22.18
CA ASN A 62 -2.87 -25.76 22.39
C ASN A 62 -2.83 -27.23 21.94
N SER A 63 -1.64 -27.84 21.85
CA SER A 63 -1.51 -29.23 21.39
C SER A 63 -2.20 -30.22 22.31
N ASP A 64 -3.06 -31.07 21.78
CA ASP A 64 -3.68 -32.17 22.54
C ASP A 64 -2.70 -33.32 22.84
N ILE A 65 -1.51 -33.30 22.20
CA ILE A 65 -0.46 -34.32 22.36
C ILE A 65 0.75 -33.72 23.11
N PRO A 66 1.23 -34.32 24.21
CA PRO A 66 2.42 -33.85 24.95
C PRO A 66 3.74 -34.04 24.18
N PRO A 67 4.79 -33.21 24.46
CA PRO A 67 4.80 -32.14 25.45
C PRO A 67 4.32 -30.83 24.83
N LYS A 68 3.26 -30.25 25.42
CA LYS A 68 2.88 -28.85 25.18
C LYS A 68 4.11 -27.98 25.47
N LEU A 69 4.46 -27.08 24.56
CA LEU A 69 5.55 -26.14 24.77
C LEU A 69 5.06 -25.15 25.83
N ARG A 70 5.32 -25.46 27.11
CA ARG A 70 4.96 -24.59 28.23
C ARG A 70 5.86 -23.36 28.14
N VAL A 71 5.46 -22.37 27.36
CA VAL A 71 6.02 -21.02 27.42
C VAL A 71 5.79 -20.57 28.86
N ARG A 72 6.87 -20.36 29.62
CA ARG A 72 6.79 -19.80 30.97
C ARG A 72 6.36 -18.35 30.79
N SER A 73 5.06 -18.06 30.86
CA SER A 73 4.60 -16.73 31.23
C SER A 73 4.98 -16.55 32.68
N GLN A 74 6.11 -15.89 32.94
CA GLN A 74 6.42 -15.37 34.26
C GLN A 74 5.38 -14.29 34.55
N ASP A 75 4.36 -14.63 35.32
CA ASP A 75 3.61 -13.64 36.08
C ASP A 75 4.51 -13.26 37.28
N PRO A 76 4.90 -11.98 37.47
CA PRO A 76 5.55 -11.56 38.69
C PRO A 76 4.55 -11.60 39.87
N PRO A 77 5.05 -11.81 41.10
CA PRO A 77 4.23 -12.00 42.30
C PRO A 77 3.35 -10.79 42.66
#